data_AF-C5K8W5-F1
#
_entry.id   AF-C5K8W5-F1
#
_cell.length_a   1.000
_cell.length_b   1.000
_cell.length_c   1.000
_cell.angle_alpha   90.00
_cell.angle_beta   90.00
_cell.angle_gamma   90.00
#
_symmetry.space_group_name_H-M   'P 1'
#
loop_
_entity.id
_entity.type
_entity.pdbx_description
1 polymer ?
#
loop_
_entity_poly.entity_id
_entity_poly.type
_entity_poly.pdbx_seq_one_letter_code
_entity_poly.pdbx_strand_id
1 'polypeptide(L)'
;ILYLRSNSISSQRVIPFLVGILFFTQGLSSWVYGLLIYKGYLKRRIAILIGAAILTIFFVLRIALFYSNRGIVENFRQDPSTPDKWIKNRDPTPWEFFMIFGLTILLGIGKAAYDSQIPAIVYHHFQLTEYHVIAVCNYKGYRSIGSTLVYGIDLWGVDKIGAIYSDQRVFPTTSVILLVIVVIAYLPSGGYWLKNSLPHRAR
;
A
#
# COMPACT_ATOMS: atom_id res chain seq x y z
N ILE A 1 -2.00 -12.20 6.12
CA ILE A 1 -1.62 -13.07 4.98
C ILE A 1 -1.53 -14.54 5.40
N LEU A 2 -1.01 -14.87 6.59
CA LEU A 2 -0.77 -16.27 7.01
C LEU A 2 -2.00 -17.05 7.53
N TYR A 3 -3.09 -16.38 7.92
CA TYR A 3 -4.37 -17.04 8.27
C TYR A 3 -5.02 -17.79 7.08
N LEU A 4 -4.61 -17.48 5.85
CA LEU A 4 -5.48 -17.66 4.69
C LEU A 4 -5.08 -18.85 3.80
N ARG A 5 -4.04 -19.59 4.21
CA ARG A 5 -3.54 -20.79 3.53
C ARG A 5 -3.95 -22.10 4.22
N SER A 6 -4.80 -22.03 5.24
CA SER A 6 -5.42 -23.21 5.86
C SER A 6 -6.68 -23.59 5.08
N ASN A 7 -6.78 -24.87 4.68
CA ASN A 7 -7.73 -25.51 3.76
C ASN A 7 -9.22 -25.43 4.16
N SER A 8 -9.75 -24.25 4.44
CA SER A 8 -11.18 -24.01 4.56
C SER A 8 -11.62 -22.95 3.55
N ILE A 9 -12.71 -23.25 2.84
CA ILE A 9 -13.33 -22.40 1.80
C ILE A 9 -13.65 -20.98 2.32
N SER A 10 -13.77 -20.79 3.64
CA SER A 10 -14.02 -19.51 4.30
C SER A 10 -12.77 -18.62 4.38
N SER A 11 -11.57 -19.18 4.58
CA SER A 11 -10.32 -18.40 4.64
C SER A 11 -10.03 -17.72 3.30
N GLN A 12 -10.24 -18.38 2.17
CA GLN A 12 -9.98 -17.77 0.85
C GLN A 12 -10.88 -16.56 0.54
N ARG A 13 -12.00 -16.38 1.24
CA ARG A 13 -12.99 -15.31 1.00
C ARG A 13 -12.73 -14.03 1.80
N VAL A 14 -11.96 -14.12 2.89
CA VAL A 14 -11.74 -12.96 3.78
C VAL A 14 -10.78 -11.93 3.17
N ILE A 15 -9.71 -12.34 2.48
CA ILE A 15 -8.81 -11.38 1.80
C ILE A 15 -9.57 -10.61 0.70
N PRO A 16 -10.25 -11.27 -0.27
CA PRO A 16 -10.99 -10.54 -1.29
C PRO A 16 -12.05 -9.61 -0.69
N PHE A 17 -12.69 -10.02 0.41
CA PHE A 17 -13.67 -9.19 1.12
C PHE A 17 -13.03 -7.94 1.74
N LEU A 18 -11.90 -8.07 2.45
CA LEU A 18 -11.16 -6.92 3.01
C LEU A 18 -10.63 -6.00 1.90
N VAL A 19 -10.15 -6.57 0.80
CA VAL A 19 -9.73 -5.81 -0.39
C VAL A 19 -10.92 -5.07 -1.00
N GLY A 20 -12.10 -5.70 -1.05
CA GLY A 20 -13.35 -5.08 -1.48
C GLY A 20 -13.74 -3.89 -0.58
N ILE A 21 -13.70 -4.05 0.74
CA ILE A 21 -13.95 -2.96 1.70
C ILE A 21 -12.95 -1.82 1.51
N LEU A 22 -11.67 -2.14 1.33
CA LEU A 22 -10.63 -1.15 1.08
C LEU A 22 -10.95 -0.32 -0.17
N PHE A 23 -11.25 -0.96 -1.30
CA PHE A 23 -11.57 -0.25 -2.54
C PHE A 23 -12.89 0.53 -2.44
N PHE A 24 -13.90 -0.03 -1.79
CA PHE A 24 -15.17 0.64 -1.57
C PHE A 24 -15.00 1.92 -0.73
N THR A 25 -14.34 1.80 0.42
CA THR A 25 -14.09 2.95 1.32
C THR A 25 -13.19 3.98 0.66
N GLN A 26 -12.19 3.53 -0.09
CA GLN A 26 -11.32 4.41 -0.86
C GLN A 26 -12.10 5.19 -1.94
N GLY A 27 -12.97 4.51 -2.70
CA GLY A 27 -13.81 5.14 -3.73
C GLY A 27 -14.78 6.15 -3.13
N LEU A 28 -15.51 5.75 -2.09
CA LEU A 28 -16.46 6.61 -1.37
C LEU A 28 -15.76 7.84 -0.78
N SER A 29 -14.61 7.65 -0.12
CA SER A 29 -13.84 8.75 0.47
C SER A 29 -13.29 9.69 -0.60
N SER A 30 -12.85 9.16 -1.74
CA SER A 30 -12.39 9.98 -2.87
C SER A 30 -13.51 10.89 -3.39
N TRP A 31 -14.72 10.35 -3.50
CA TRP A 31 -15.90 11.13 -3.87
C TRP A 31 -16.23 12.21 -2.84
N VAL A 32 -16.21 11.87 -1.54
CA VAL A 32 -16.46 12.83 -0.45
C VAL A 32 -15.41 13.96 -0.46
N TYR A 33 -14.12 13.65 -0.55
CA TYR A 33 -13.07 14.66 -0.66
C TYR A 33 -13.28 15.56 -1.88
N GLY A 34 -13.58 14.97 -3.04
CA GLY A 34 -13.89 15.71 -4.26
C GLY A 34 -15.08 16.66 -4.09
N LEU A 35 -16.16 16.20 -3.48
CA LEU A 35 -17.37 17.00 -3.24
C LEU A 35 -17.11 18.17 -2.27
N LEU A 36 -16.38 17.91 -1.18
CA LEU A 36 -16.03 18.94 -0.20
C LEU A 36 -15.13 20.03 -0.80
N ILE A 37 -14.21 19.63 -1.67
CA ILE A 37 -13.32 20.57 -2.38
C ILE A 37 -14.09 21.37 -3.42
N TYR A 38 -14.94 20.71 -4.20
CA TYR A 38 -15.78 21.37 -5.20
C TYR A 38 -16.71 22.41 -4.59
N LYS A 39 -17.34 22.10 -3.45
CA LYS A 39 -18.21 23.04 -2.71
C LYS A 39 -17.44 24.10 -1.92
N GLY A 40 -16.10 24.09 -1.94
CA GLY A 40 -15.26 25.06 -1.24
C GLY A 40 -15.15 24.87 0.28
N TYR A 41 -15.76 23.81 0.85
CA TYR A 41 -15.66 23.50 2.28
C TYR A 41 -14.25 23.02 2.68
N LEU A 42 -13.49 22.46 1.74
CA LEU A 42 -12.16 21.93 2.00
C LEU A 42 -11.16 22.39 0.94
N LYS A 43 -10.00 22.90 1.36
CA LYS A 43 -8.90 23.16 0.43
C LYS A 43 -8.14 21.86 0.12
N ARG A 44 -7.71 21.67 -1.14
CA ARG A 44 -6.93 20.48 -1.58
C ARG A 44 -5.75 20.16 -0.67
N ARG A 45 -4.97 21.18 -0.28
CA ARG A 45 -3.81 21.01 0.63
C ARG A 45 -4.21 20.43 1.98
N ILE A 46 -5.34 20.88 2.53
CA ILE A 46 -5.87 20.39 3.81
C ILE A 46 -6.35 18.94 3.65
N ALA A 47 -7.00 18.59 2.54
CA ALA A 47 -7.38 17.20 2.26
C ALA A 47 -6.18 16.25 2.26
N ILE A 48 -5.06 16.66 1.66
CA ILE A 48 -3.81 15.87 1.66
C ILE A 48 -3.26 15.74 3.09
N LEU A 49 -3.26 16.82 3.88
CA LEU A 49 -2.80 16.78 5.28
C LEU A 49 -3.68 15.88 6.15
N ILE A 50 -5.00 15.92 5.98
CA ILE A 50 -5.93 15.01 6.66
C ILE A 50 -5.65 13.56 6.27
N GLY A 51 -5.48 13.29 4.97
CA GLY A 51 -5.08 11.97 4.48
C GLY A 51 -3.77 11.49 5.11
N ALA A 52 -2.76 12.37 5.18
CA ALA A 52 -1.47 12.11 5.82
C ALA A 52 -1.65 11.71 7.28
N ALA A 53 -2.39 12.53 8.04
CA ALA A 53 -2.65 12.29 9.45
C ALA A 53 -3.37 10.96 9.68
N ILE A 54 -4.38 10.63 8.86
CA ILE A 54 -5.10 9.36 8.95
C ILE A 54 -4.17 8.18 8.66
N LEU A 55 -3.31 8.28 7.63
CA LEU A 55 -2.32 7.22 7.35
C LEU A 55 -1.28 7.08 8.46
N THR A 56 -0.84 8.18 9.08
CA THR A 56 0.03 8.14 10.25
C THR A 56 -0.65 7.45 11.42
N ILE A 57 -1.91 7.80 11.72
CA ILE A 57 -2.70 7.14 12.77
C ILE A 57 -2.84 5.64 12.47
N PHE A 58 -3.19 5.28 11.24
CA PHE A 58 -3.24 3.89 10.79
C PHE A 58 -1.92 3.15 11.05
N PHE A 59 -0.79 3.76 10.69
CA PHE A 59 0.52 3.13 10.85
C PHE A 59 0.91 2.98 12.32
N VAL A 60 0.67 4.00 13.14
CA VAL A 60 0.90 3.98 14.59
C VAL A 60 0.02 2.92 15.24
N LEU A 61 -1.28 2.86 14.92
CA LEU A 61 -2.17 1.83 15.44
C LEU A 61 -1.76 0.43 15.00
N ARG A 62 -1.35 0.25 13.75
CA ARG A 62 -0.83 -1.04 13.26
C ARG A 62 0.40 -1.48 14.03
N ILE A 63 1.36 -0.59 14.27
CA ILE A 63 2.56 -0.86 15.07
C ILE A 63 2.18 -1.16 16.53
N ALA A 64 1.36 -0.31 17.14
CA ALA A 64 0.92 -0.48 18.52
C ALA A 64 0.17 -1.80 18.73
N LEU A 65 -0.61 -2.24 17.73
CA LEU A 65 -1.28 -3.54 17.76
C LEU A 65 -0.30 -4.69 17.55
N PHE A 66 0.70 -4.53 16.68
CA PHE A 66 1.75 -5.53 16.53
C PHE A 66 2.53 -5.76 17.83
N TYR A 67 2.81 -4.69 18.58
CA TYR A 67 3.57 -4.77 19.84
C TYR A 67 2.72 -5.11 21.08
N SER A 68 1.51 -4.54 21.21
CA SER A 68 0.66 -4.78 22.38
C SER A 68 -0.14 -6.07 22.28
N ASN A 69 -0.45 -6.53 21.07
CA ASN A 69 -1.36 -7.63 20.84
C ASN A 69 -0.61 -8.88 20.39
N ARG A 70 0.12 -9.50 21.34
CA ARG A 70 0.64 -10.86 21.14
C ARG A 70 -0.49 -11.85 20.77
N GLY A 71 -1.74 -11.56 21.15
CA GLY A 71 -2.92 -12.38 20.85
C GLY A 71 -3.18 -12.66 19.37
N ILE A 72 -3.04 -11.69 18.45
CA ILE A 72 -3.29 -11.93 17.00
C ILE A 72 -2.20 -12.85 16.43
N VAL A 73 -0.96 -12.70 16.90
CA VAL A 73 0.19 -13.54 16.53
C VAL A 73 0.08 -14.92 17.19
N GLU A 74 -0.51 -14.99 18.38
CA GLU A 74 -0.73 -16.23 19.12
C GLU A 74 -1.94 -17.02 18.62
N ASN A 75 -2.88 -16.44 17.86
CA ASN A 75 -4.04 -17.16 17.33
C ASN A 75 -3.64 -18.33 16.43
N PHE A 76 -2.48 -18.25 15.76
CA PHE A 76 -1.96 -19.27 14.88
C PHE A 76 -0.47 -19.49 15.09
N ARG A 77 -0.08 -20.74 15.30
CA ARG A 77 1.32 -21.15 15.32
C ARG A 77 1.61 -22.02 14.11
N GLN A 78 2.75 -21.79 13.48
CA GLN A 78 3.24 -22.67 12.43
C GLN A 78 3.67 -23.99 13.08
N ASP A 79 3.21 -25.12 12.55
CA ASP A 79 3.61 -26.43 13.04
C ASP A 79 5.13 -26.61 12.81
N PRO A 80 5.94 -26.82 13.86
CA PRO A 80 7.38 -27.02 13.72
C PRO A 80 7.73 -28.22 12.84
N SER A 81 6.85 -29.22 12.78
CA SER A 81 7.06 -30.47 12.05
C SER A 81 6.55 -30.44 10.62
N THR A 82 5.62 -29.54 10.31
CA THR A 82 5.11 -29.31 8.95
C THR A 82 5.01 -27.80 8.68
N PRO A 83 6.06 -27.17 8.11
CA PRO A 83 6.12 -25.72 7.90
C PRO A 83 4.96 -25.15 7.07
N ASP A 84 4.32 -25.96 6.23
CA ASP A 84 3.16 -25.52 5.44
C ASP A 84 1.83 -25.54 6.21
N LYS A 85 1.81 -26.10 7.43
CA LYS A 85 0.61 -26.20 8.26
C LYS A 85 0.62 -25.17 9.38
N TRP A 86 -0.47 -24.40 9.41
CA TRP A 86 -0.77 -23.46 10.48
C TRP A 86 -1.78 -24.11 11.44
N ILE A 87 -1.40 -24.21 12.70
CA ILE A 87 -2.25 -24.70 13.78
C ILE A 87 -2.95 -23.50 14.41
N LYS A 88 -4.27 -23.58 14.51
CA LYS A 88 -5.08 -22.62 15.25
C LYS A 88 -4.90 -22.87 16.75
N ASN A 89 -4.35 -21.92 17.48
CA ASN A 89 -4.20 -22.01 18.92
C ASN A 89 -5.44 -21.49 19.66
N ARG A 90 -6.11 -20.47 19.11
CA ARG A 90 -7.25 -19.79 19.73
C ARG A 90 -8.20 -19.26 18.66
N ASP A 91 -9.47 -19.20 19.02
CA ASP A 91 -10.48 -18.51 18.22
C ASP A 91 -10.27 -17.00 18.26
N PRO A 92 -10.25 -16.30 17.11
CA PRO A 92 -10.16 -14.85 17.11
C PRO A 92 -11.38 -14.25 17.82
N THR A 93 -11.12 -13.29 18.69
CA THR A 93 -12.16 -12.56 19.40
C THR A 93 -12.87 -11.57 18.46
N PRO A 94 -14.15 -11.24 18.69
CA PRO A 94 -14.87 -10.24 17.89
C PRO A 94 -14.11 -8.90 17.78
N TRP A 95 -13.42 -8.49 18.85
CA TRP A 95 -12.62 -7.28 18.88
C TRP A 95 -11.47 -7.30 17.85
N GLU A 96 -10.80 -8.44 17.64
CA GLU A 96 -9.74 -8.58 16.63
C GLU A 96 -10.27 -8.42 15.21
N PHE A 97 -11.50 -8.87 14.94
CA PHE A 97 -12.16 -8.60 13.67
C PHE A 97 -12.46 -7.11 13.51
N PHE A 98 -13.07 -6.47 14.52
CA PHE A 98 -13.35 -5.03 14.48
C PHE A 98 -12.09 -4.19 14.23
N MET A 99 -10.96 -4.55 14.85
CA MET A 99 -9.69 -3.88 14.60
C MET A 99 -9.21 -4.03 13.16
N ILE A 100 -9.26 -5.24 12.58
CA ILE A 100 -8.83 -5.48 11.19
C ILE A 100 -9.71 -4.70 10.21
N PHE A 101 -11.04 -4.73 10.40
CA PHE A 101 -11.97 -3.97 9.55
C PHE A 101 -11.78 -2.46 9.71
N GLY A 102 -11.67 -1.97 10.96
CA GLY A 102 -11.45 -0.56 11.26
C GLY A 102 -10.15 -0.03 10.66
N LEU A 103 -9.05 -0.78 10.78
CA LEU A 103 -7.77 -0.44 10.14
C LEU A 103 -7.88 -0.41 8.61
N THR A 104 -8.64 -1.33 8.02
CA THR A 104 -8.85 -1.38 6.56
C THR A 104 -9.62 -0.14 6.08
N ILE A 105 -10.65 0.28 6.83
CA ILE A 105 -11.42 1.50 6.55
C ILE A 105 -10.51 2.74 6.69
N LEU A 106 -9.73 2.85 7.77
CA LEU A 106 -8.80 3.96 7.99
C LEU A 106 -7.78 4.07 6.85
N LEU A 107 -7.22 2.93 6.43
CA LEU A 107 -6.31 2.88 5.29
C LEU A 107 -7.01 3.38 4.01
N GLY A 108 -8.25 2.96 3.76
CA GLY A 108 -9.04 3.40 2.61
C GLY A 108 -9.28 4.91 2.60
N ILE A 109 -9.70 5.49 3.73
CA ILE A 109 -9.95 6.94 3.87
C ILE A 109 -8.66 7.74 3.70
N GLY A 110 -7.57 7.33 4.35
CA GLY A 110 -6.29 8.02 4.28
C GLY A 110 -5.72 7.99 2.85
N LYS A 111 -5.73 6.81 2.22
CA LYS A 111 -5.22 6.61 0.86
C LYS A 111 -6.05 7.35 -0.20
N ALA A 112 -7.35 7.47 0.00
CA ALA A 112 -8.25 8.17 -0.91
C ALA A 112 -7.82 9.62 -1.19
N ALA A 113 -7.34 10.35 -0.17
CA ALA A 113 -6.86 11.72 -0.36
C ALA A 113 -5.66 11.78 -1.32
N TYR A 114 -4.69 10.89 -1.17
CA TYR A 114 -3.51 10.84 -2.04
C TYR A 114 -3.87 10.40 -3.46
N ASP A 115 -4.66 9.34 -3.57
CA ASP A 115 -5.02 8.73 -4.85
C ASP A 115 -5.96 9.60 -5.69
N SER A 116 -6.70 10.54 -5.08
CA SER A 116 -7.57 11.48 -5.80
C SER A 116 -6.95 12.86 -5.99
N GLN A 117 -6.25 13.41 -4.98
CA GLN A 117 -5.84 14.81 -5.02
C GLN A 117 -4.50 15.04 -5.73
N ILE A 118 -3.53 14.13 -5.63
CA ILE A 118 -2.25 14.28 -6.32
C ILE A 118 -2.41 14.27 -7.85
N PRO A 119 -3.15 13.32 -8.46
CA PRO A 119 -3.42 13.37 -9.90
C PRO A 119 -4.15 14.66 -10.29
N ALA A 120 -5.09 15.14 -9.48
CA ALA A 120 -5.81 16.39 -9.74
C ALA A 120 -4.89 17.62 -9.70
N ILE A 121 -3.87 17.63 -8.85
CA ILE A 121 -2.85 18.69 -8.82
C ILE A 121 -2.00 18.66 -10.09
N VAL A 122 -1.50 17.48 -10.48
CA VAL A 122 -0.72 17.31 -11.72
C VAL A 122 -1.54 17.74 -12.93
N TYR A 123 -2.80 17.27 -13.01
CA TYR A 123 -3.72 17.64 -14.08
C TYR A 123 -3.91 19.15 -14.15
N HIS A 124 -4.27 19.79 -13.03
CA HIS A 124 -4.52 21.23 -12.96
C HIS A 124 -3.27 22.07 -13.28
N HIS A 125 -2.06 21.61 -12.94
CA HIS A 125 -0.84 22.36 -13.19
C HIS A 125 -0.44 22.36 -14.67
N PHE A 126 -0.63 21.24 -15.36
CA PHE A 126 -0.18 21.07 -16.75
C PHE A 126 -1.30 21.16 -17.79
N GLN A 127 -2.56 21.38 -17.40
CA GLN A 127 -3.76 21.28 -18.27
C GLN A 127 -3.66 22.09 -19.58
N LEU A 128 -3.00 23.25 -19.56
CA LEU A 128 -2.88 24.16 -20.71
C LEU A 128 -1.49 24.13 -21.37
N THR A 129 -0.68 23.11 -21.07
CA THR A 129 0.69 22.99 -21.59
C THR A 129 0.80 21.81 -22.55
N GLU A 130 1.72 21.90 -23.52
CA GLU A 130 2.09 20.78 -24.40
C GLU A 130 2.60 19.55 -23.62
N TYR A 131 3.11 19.78 -22.40
CA TYR A 131 3.64 18.74 -21.51
C TYR A 131 2.56 17.96 -20.74
N HIS A 132 1.27 18.29 -20.90
CA HIS A 132 0.17 17.67 -20.14
C HIS A 132 0.21 16.14 -20.15
N VAL A 133 0.20 15.55 -21.35
CA VAL A 133 0.15 14.10 -21.54
C VAL A 133 1.37 13.43 -20.92
N ILE A 134 2.55 14.03 -21.13
CA ILE A 134 3.82 13.51 -20.62
C ILE A 134 3.85 13.56 -19.08
N ALA A 135 3.42 14.66 -18.47
CA ALA A 135 3.38 14.81 -17.02
C ALA A 135 2.46 13.78 -16.34
N VAL A 136 1.28 13.53 -16.92
CA VAL A 136 0.34 12.52 -16.42
C VAL A 136 0.91 11.10 -16.57
N CYS A 137 1.52 10.79 -17.72
CA CYS A 137 2.20 9.51 -17.94
C CYS A 137 3.35 9.28 -16.95
N ASN A 138 4.17 10.31 -16.70
CA ASN A 138 5.25 10.25 -15.72
C ASN A 138 4.73 10.01 -14.30
N TYR A 139 3.71 10.75 -13.88
CA TYR A 139 3.08 10.54 -12.57
C TYR A 139 2.59 9.09 -12.40
N LYS A 140 1.92 8.53 -13.41
CA LYS A 140 1.50 7.12 -13.41
C LYS A 140 2.71 6.19 -13.32
N GLY A 141 3.79 6.49 -14.04
CA GLY A 141 5.06 5.76 -13.98
C GLY A 141 5.63 5.69 -12.56
N TYR A 142 5.81 6.85 -11.91
CA TYR A 142 6.29 6.93 -10.51
C TYR A 142 5.40 6.14 -9.55
N ARG A 143 4.07 6.20 -9.71
CA ARG A 143 3.12 5.46 -8.88
C ARG A 143 3.25 3.95 -9.04
N SER A 144 3.39 3.47 -10.28
CA SER A 144 3.60 2.05 -10.56
C SER A 144 4.90 1.54 -9.94
N ILE A 145 5.98 2.33 -10.03
CA ILE A 145 7.28 1.96 -9.48
C ILE A 145 7.27 1.91 -7.96
N GLY A 146 6.67 2.91 -7.32
CA GLY A 146 6.50 2.90 -5.87
C GLY A 146 5.74 1.64 -5.42
N SER A 147 4.73 1.23 -6.18
CA SER A 147 3.99 -0.01 -5.91
C SER A 147 4.88 -1.25 -6.06
N THR A 148 5.66 -1.35 -7.14
CA THR A 148 6.60 -2.46 -7.37
C THR A 148 7.67 -2.54 -6.29
N LEU A 149 8.22 -1.41 -5.84
CA LEU A 149 9.19 -1.36 -4.74
C LEU A 149 8.59 -1.87 -3.43
N VAL A 150 7.39 -1.43 -3.10
CA VAL A 150 6.69 -1.90 -1.89
C VAL A 150 6.46 -3.40 -1.95
N TYR A 151 5.99 -3.94 -3.09
CA TYR A 151 5.84 -5.39 -3.25
C TYR A 151 7.17 -6.14 -3.12
N GLY A 152 8.25 -5.62 -3.71
CA GLY A 152 9.58 -6.21 -3.59
C GLY A 152 10.08 -6.24 -2.15
N ILE A 153 9.93 -5.13 -1.42
CA ILE A 153 10.32 -5.02 -0.01
C ILE A 153 9.46 -5.93 0.88
N ASP A 154 8.14 -5.96 0.65
CA ASP A 154 7.23 -6.82 1.41
C ASP A 154 7.55 -8.31 1.21
N LEU A 155 7.80 -8.73 -0.03
CA LEU A 155 8.23 -10.10 -0.34
C LEU A 155 9.57 -10.42 0.33
N TRP A 156 10.55 -9.53 0.23
CA TRP A 156 11.84 -9.70 0.89
C TRP A 156 11.69 -9.82 2.42
N GLY A 157 10.83 -9.01 3.03
CA GLY A 157 10.54 -9.07 4.46
C GLY A 157 9.89 -10.40 4.86
N VAL A 158 8.94 -10.89 4.08
CA VAL A 158 8.31 -12.21 4.28
C VAL A 158 9.34 -13.34 4.14
N ASP A 159 10.19 -13.31 3.12
CA ASP A 159 11.23 -14.31 2.90
C ASP A 159 12.23 -14.35 4.06
N LYS A 160 12.64 -13.17 4.57
CA LYS A 160 13.55 -13.06 5.72
C LYS A 160 12.91 -13.56 7.02
N ILE A 161 11.67 -13.18 7.28
CA ILE A 161 10.94 -13.65 8.46
C ILE A 161 10.72 -15.16 8.36
N GLY A 162 10.32 -15.68 7.21
CA GLY A 162 10.14 -17.11 6.97
C GLY A 162 11.43 -17.90 7.17
N ALA A 163 12.55 -17.42 6.63
CA ALA A 163 13.86 -18.07 6.77
C ALA A 163 14.38 -18.10 8.23
N ILE A 164 14.00 -17.12 9.07
CA ILE A 164 14.32 -17.14 10.51
C ILE A 164 13.60 -18.29 11.24
N TYR A 165 12.40 -18.68 10.78
CA TYR A 165 11.60 -19.73 11.42
C TYR A 165 11.73 -21.12 10.78
N SER A 166 12.32 -21.24 9.58
CA SER A 166 12.27 -22.48 8.80
C SER A 166 13.62 -23.12 8.45
N ASP A 167 14.75 -22.70 9.04
CA ASP A 167 16.14 -23.21 8.86
C ASP A 167 16.63 -23.43 7.40
N GLN A 168 15.79 -23.06 6.42
CA GLN A 168 16.03 -23.16 4.99
C GLN A 168 16.46 -21.78 4.48
N ARG A 169 17.62 -21.73 3.82
CA ARG A 169 18.06 -20.55 3.09
C ARG A 169 17.18 -20.34 1.87
N VAL A 170 16.08 -19.60 2.03
CA VAL A 170 15.28 -19.12 0.90
C VAL A 170 16.06 -17.98 0.24
N PHE A 171 16.59 -18.22 -0.95
CA PHE A 171 17.12 -17.14 -1.79
C PHE A 171 15.95 -16.31 -2.30
N PRO A 172 15.89 -15.00 -2.02
CA PRO A 172 14.73 -14.17 -2.32
C PRO A 172 14.81 -13.69 -3.78
N THR A 173 14.78 -14.63 -4.73
CA THR A 173 15.00 -14.37 -6.17
C THR A 173 13.95 -13.45 -6.76
N THR A 174 12.67 -13.62 -6.41
CA THR A 174 11.56 -12.80 -6.93
C THR A 174 11.60 -11.36 -6.44
N SER A 175 11.90 -11.12 -5.16
CA SER A 175 12.03 -9.76 -4.63
C SER A 175 13.27 -9.04 -5.15
N VAL A 176 14.40 -9.73 -5.31
CA VAL A 176 15.59 -9.19 -5.97
C VAL A 176 15.31 -8.86 -7.44
N ILE A 177 14.61 -9.74 -8.18
CA ILE A 177 14.22 -9.46 -9.58
C ILE A 177 13.33 -8.21 -9.66
N LEU A 178 12.35 -8.06 -8.77
CA LEU A 178 11.48 -6.87 -8.75
C LEU A 178 12.26 -5.59 -8.44
N LEU A 179 13.19 -5.63 -7.48
CA LEU A 179 14.05 -4.49 -7.14
C LEU A 179 15.00 -4.14 -8.30
N VAL A 180 15.59 -5.14 -8.96
CA VAL A 180 16.48 -4.96 -10.10
C VAL A 180 15.71 -4.40 -11.31
N ILE A 181 14.49 -4.88 -11.59
CA ILE A 181 13.62 -4.32 -12.64
C ILE A 181 13.35 -2.84 -12.37
N VAL A 182 13.05 -2.45 -11.13
CA VAL A 182 12.83 -1.03 -10.78
C VAL A 182 14.08 -0.19 -11.02
N VAL A 183 15.25 -0.67 -10.59
CA VAL A 183 16.54 0.03 -10.74
C VAL A 183 16.90 0.19 -12.22
N ILE A 184 16.83 -0.90 -13.01
CA ILE A 184 17.23 -0.90 -14.43
C ILE A 184 16.23 -0.15 -15.30
N ALA A 185 14.92 -0.32 -15.07
CA ALA A 185 13.91 0.31 -15.92
C ALA A 185 13.83 1.83 -15.75
N TYR A 186 14.29 2.38 -14.62
CA TYR A 186 13.93 3.75 -14.26
C TYR A 186 15.06 4.73 -13.93
N LEU A 187 16.22 4.29 -13.43
CA LEU A 187 17.39 5.17 -13.32
C LEU A 187 17.78 5.82 -14.67
N PRO A 188 17.72 5.09 -15.80
CA PRO A 188 18.00 5.69 -17.11
C PRO A 188 16.90 6.64 -17.58
N SER A 189 15.62 6.32 -17.38
CA SER A 189 14.50 7.12 -17.92
C SER A 189 14.23 8.40 -17.13
N GLY A 190 14.41 8.39 -15.80
CA GLY A 190 14.32 9.60 -14.97
C GLY A 190 15.50 10.56 -15.20
N GLY A 191 16.70 10.03 -15.41
CA GLY A 191 17.90 10.80 -15.74
C GLY A 191 17.86 11.41 -17.15
N TYR A 192 17.35 10.67 -18.14
CA TYR A 192 17.11 11.20 -19.49
C TYR A 192 16.08 12.33 -19.50
N TRP A 193 15.04 12.23 -18.65
CA TRP A 193 14.01 13.24 -18.53
C TRP A 193 14.54 14.56 -17.95
N LEU A 194 15.20 14.52 -16.77
CA LEU A 194 15.83 15.70 -16.16
C LEU A 194 16.79 16.45 -17.10
N LYS A 195 17.46 15.71 -17.99
CA LYS A 195 18.41 16.26 -18.96
C LYS A 195 17.73 16.92 -20.17
N ASN A 196 16.55 16.46 -20.59
CA ASN A 196 15.90 16.89 -21.83
C ASN A 196 14.63 17.74 -21.64
N SER A 197 14.07 17.82 -20.43
CA SER A 197 12.85 18.60 -20.14
C SER A 197 13.09 19.88 -19.35
N LEU A 198 14.33 20.15 -18.93
CA LEU A 198 14.70 21.50 -18.51
C LEU A 198 14.93 22.31 -19.79
N PRO A 199 14.19 23.41 -20.05
CA PRO A 199 14.62 24.34 -21.08
C PRO A 199 16.06 24.69 -20.75
N HIS A 200 16.97 24.53 -21.72
CA HIS A 200 18.29 25.13 -21.64
C HIS A 200 18.05 26.56 -21.16
N ARG A 201 18.52 26.88 -19.94
CA ARG A 201 18.45 28.24 -19.40
C ARG A 201 18.88 29.14 -20.54
N ALA A 202 17.94 29.95 -21.05
CA ALA A 202 18.28 31.04 -21.94
C ALA A 202 19.37 31.83 -21.22
N ARG A 203 20.60 31.72 -21.75
CA ARG A 203 21.60 32.74 -21.57
C ARG A 203 21.26 33.87 -22.52
#